data_AF-A0A962XN81-F1
#
_entry.id   AF-A0A962XN81-F1
#
_cell.length_a   1.000
_cell.length_b   1.000
_cell.length_c   1.000
_cell.angle_alpha   90.00
_cell.angle_beta   90.00
_cell.angle_gamma   90.00
#
_symmetry.space_group_name_H-M   'P 1'
#
loop_
_entity.id
_entity.type
_entity.pdbx_description
1 polymer ?
#
loop_
_entity_poly.entity_id
_entity_poly.type
_entity_poly.pdbx_seq_one_letter_code
_entity_poly.pdbx_strand_id
1 'polypeptide(L)' 'MLMRDGLEEITRGIEQPFNVIEEFSALNPKRKVLLCDHLFMEGRQAFYNTVELLWPNASEADAKRLEKFLYSLRNRSH' A
#
# COMPACT_ATOMS: atom_id res chain seq x y z
N MET A 1 -0.93 -19.47 38.46
CA MET A 1 -0.05 -19.73 37.29
C MET A 1 -0.56 -18.84 36.17
N LEU A 2 -0.12 -17.58 36.12
CA LEU A 2 -0.67 -16.53 35.24
C LEU A 2 0.49 -15.81 34.54
N MET A 3 1.14 -16.46 33.59
CA MET A 3 2.15 -15.84 32.70
C MET A 3 2.23 -16.63 31.38
N ARG A 4 1.15 -16.63 30.59
CA ARG A 4 1.19 -17.14 29.20
C ARG A 4 0.51 -16.21 28.19
N ASP A 5 -0.48 -15.41 28.58
CA ASP A 5 -1.20 -14.51 27.66
C ASP A 5 -0.35 -13.40 27.01
N GLY A 6 0.67 -12.88 27.70
CA GLY A 6 1.43 -11.73 27.19
C GLY A 6 2.33 -12.03 25.98
N LEU A 7 2.63 -13.31 25.71
CA LEU A 7 3.48 -13.68 24.57
C LEU A 7 2.70 -13.76 23.25
N GLU A 8 1.43 -14.18 23.29
CA GLU A 8 0.61 -14.35 22.07
C GLU A 8 0.19 -13.01 21.45
N GLU A 9 0.06 -11.96 22.26
CA GLU A 9 -0.27 -10.61 21.78
C GLU A 9 0.92 -9.94 21.07
N ILE A 10 2.15 -10.22 21.51
CA ILE A 10 3.37 -9.75 20.85
C ILE A 10 3.56 -10.44 19.50
N THR A 11 3.28 -11.75 19.40
CA THR A 11 3.43 -12.50 18.15
C THR A 11 2.40 -12.11 17.09
N ARG A 12 1.17 -11.71 17.48
CA ARG A 12 0.15 -11.21 16.53
C ARG A 12 0.54 -9.90 15.84
N GLY A 13 1.44 -9.12 16.40
CA GLY A 13 1.97 -7.91 15.77
C GLY A 13 3.13 -8.15 14.79
N ILE A 14 3.74 -9.35 14.81
CA ILE A 14 4.97 -9.65 14.07
C ILE A 14 4.71 -10.19 12.65
N GLU A 15 3.49 -10.62 12.34
CA GLU A 15 3.18 -11.27 11.05
C GLU A 15 1.99 -10.64 10.31
N GLN A 16 1.82 -9.32 10.35
CA GLN A 16 0.89 -8.72 9.38
C GLN A 16 1.57 -8.69 8.00
N PRO A 17 1.05 -9.45 7.01
CA PRO A 17 1.59 -9.39 5.68
C PRO A 17 1.45 -7.96 5.16
N PHE A 18 2.49 -7.46 4.50
CA PHE A 18 2.49 -6.11 3.93
C PHE A 18 1.23 -5.88 3.09
N ASN A 19 0.46 -4.85 3.45
CA ASN A 19 -0.79 -4.52 2.76
C ASN A 19 -0.68 -3.14 2.13
N VAL A 20 -0.33 -3.13 0.84
CA VAL A 20 -0.15 -1.91 0.04
C VAL A 20 -1.37 -0.97 0.03
N ILE A 21 -2.59 -1.48 0.25
CA ILE A 21 -3.81 -0.66 0.26
C ILE A 21 -3.97 0.09 1.58
N GLU A 22 -3.64 -0.56 2.69
CA GLU A 22 -3.63 0.08 4.02
C GLU A 22 -2.53 1.11 4.10
N GLU A 23 -1.34 0.76 3.59
CA GLU A 23 -0.21 1.67 3.49
C GLU A 23 -0.54 2.88 2.61
N PHE A 24 -1.17 2.68 1.45
CA PHE A 24 -1.67 3.77 0.62
C PHE A 24 -2.67 4.64 1.38
N SER A 25 -3.56 4.03 2.18
CA SER A 25 -4.56 4.76 2.97
C SER A 25 -3.92 5.57 4.10
N ALA A 26 -2.81 5.11 4.66
CA ALA A 26 -2.03 5.81 5.67
C ALA A 26 -1.14 6.93 5.08
N LEU A 27 -0.89 6.93 3.77
CA LEU A 27 -0.12 8.01 3.13
C LEU A 27 -0.79 9.38 3.32
N ASN A 28 0.05 10.41 3.45
CA ASN A 28 -0.42 11.77 3.44
C ASN A 28 -1.09 12.12 2.09
N PRO A 29 -2.03 13.09 2.07
CA PRO A 29 -2.76 13.44 0.85
C PRO A 29 -1.86 13.83 -0.33
N LYS A 30 -0.74 14.51 -0.08
CA LYS A 30 0.21 14.92 -1.13
C LYS A 30 0.83 13.73 -1.86
N ARG A 31 1.23 12.68 -1.11
CA ARG A 31 1.80 11.44 -1.66
C ARG A 31 0.75 10.62 -2.40
N LYS A 32 -0.50 10.62 -1.93
CA LYS A 32 -1.62 9.98 -2.64
C LYS A 32 -1.86 10.64 -4.00
N VAL A 33 -1.88 11.98 -4.05
CA VAL A 33 -2.02 12.73 -5.30
C VAL A 33 -0.85 12.43 -6.24
N LEU A 34 0.39 12.43 -5.74
CA LEU A 34 1.57 12.09 -6.54
C LEU A 34 1.47 10.71 -7.19
N LEU A 35 1.05 9.69 -6.43
CA LEU A 35 0.85 8.33 -6.97
C LEU A 35 -0.23 8.29 -8.06
N CYS A 36 -1.32 9.03 -7.89
CA CYS A 36 -2.36 9.16 -8.90
C CYS A 36 -1.83 9.89 -10.15
N ASP A 37 -1.09 11.00 -9.99
CA ASP A 37 -0.49 11.75 -11.10
C ASP A 37 0.49 10.89 -11.89
N HIS A 38 1.40 10.20 -11.21
CA HIS A 38 2.34 9.29 -11.87
C HIS A 38 1.60 8.17 -12.61
N LEU A 39 0.53 7.61 -12.02
CA LEU A 39 -0.24 6.55 -12.67
C LEU A 39 -1.03 7.02 -13.90
N PHE A 40 -1.65 8.20 -13.83
CA PHE A 40 -2.63 8.66 -14.82
C PHE A 40 -2.10 9.69 -15.81
N MET A 41 -1.02 10.41 -15.49
CA MET A 41 -0.44 11.47 -16.33
C MET A 41 0.93 11.09 -16.89
N GLU A 42 1.84 10.59 -16.05
CA GLU A 42 3.23 10.30 -16.47
C GLU A 42 3.40 8.87 -17.01
N GLY A 43 2.54 7.95 -16.57
CA GLY A 43 2.46 6.59 -17.07
C GLY A 43 2.93 5.54 -16.07
N ARG A 44 2.58 4.28 -16.38
CA ARG A 44 2.72 3.15 -15.45
C ARG A 44 4.12 3.01 -14.85
N GLN A 45 5.18 3.23 -15.63
CA GLN A 45 6.55 3.08 -15.14
C GLN A 45 6.90 4.06 -14.01
N ALA A 46 6.46 5.33 -14.12
CA ALA A 46 6.65 6.32 -13.05
C ALA A 46 5.93 5.90 -11.76
N PHE A 47 4.73 5.32 -11.91
CA PHE A 47 3.98 4.76 -10.78
C PHE A 47 4.74 3.59 -10.11
N TYR A 48 5.21 2.59 -10.87
CA TYR A 48 5.95 1.45 -10.30
C TYR A 48 7.21 1.89 -9.57
N ASN A 49 8.00 2.81 -10.16
CA ASN A 49 9.19 3.37 -9.51
C ASN A 49 8.85 4.09 -8.19
N THR A 50 7.69 4.76 -8.15
CA THR A 50 7.24 5.48 -6.95
C THR A 50 6.76 4.52 -5.86
N VAL A 51 6.08 3.44 -6.25
CA VAL A 51 5.68 2.37 -5.31
C VAL A 51 6.93 1.72 -4.71
N GLU A 52 7.95 1.43 -5.52
CA GLU A 52 9.23 0.87 -5.06
C GLU A 52 9.97 1.83 -4.11
N LEU A 53 9.96 3.14 -4.41
CA LEU A 53 10.57 4.16 -3.55
C LEU A 53 9.85 4.32 -2.21
N LEU A 54 8.52 4.25 -2.21
CA LEU A 54 7.70 4.40 -1.00
C LEU A 54 7.70 3.13 -0.15
N TRP A 55 7.71 1.96 -0.81
CA TRP A 55 7.64 0.66 -0.18
C TRP A 55 8.61 -0.33 -0.84
N PRO A 56 9.88 -0.33 -0.44
CA PRO A 56 10.88 -1.25 -0.99
C PRO A 56 10.55 -2.73 -0.76
N ASN A 57 9.71 -3.03 0.24
CA ASN A 57 9.27 -4.39 0.57
C ASN A 57 8.02 -4.81 -0.23
N ALA A 58 7.42 -3.91 -1.02
CA ALA A 58 6.27 -4.23 -1.84
C ALA A 58 6.68 -5.14 -3.00
N SER A 59 5.91 -6.21 -3.23
CA SER A 59 6.11 -7.05 -4.41
C SER A 59 5.54 -6.39 -5.67
N GLU A 60 5.94 -6.87 -6.85
CA GLU A 60 5.30 -6.44 -8.11
C GLU A 60 3.78 -6.70 -8.11
N ALA A 61 3.34 -7.75 -7.42
CA ALA A 61 1.92 -8.07 -7.26
C ALA A 61 1.19 -7.01 -6.43
N ASP A 62 1.85 -6.43 -5.42
CA ASP A 62 1.31 -5.34 -4.61
C ASP A 62 1.14 -4.06 -5.44
N ALA A 63 2.15 -3.70 -6.23
CA ALA A 63 2.07 -2.56 -7.13
C ALA A 63 0.91 -2.71 -8.14
N LYS A 64 0.76 -3.90 -8.75
CA LYS A 64 -0.39 -4.22 -9.64
C LYS A 64 -1.74 -4.16 -8.91
N ARG A 65 -1.78 -4.59 -7.65
CA ARG A 65 -3.00 -4.52 -6.83
C ARG A 65 -3.38 -3.08 -6.54
N LEU A 66 -2.41 -2.24 -6.18
CA LEU A 66 -2.62 -0.81 -5.97
C LEU A 66 -3.06 -0.11 -7.27
N GLU A 67 -2.44 -0.43 -8.42
CA GLU A 67 -2.85 0.09 -9.73
C GLU A 67 -4.35 -0.20 -9.99
N LYS A 68 -4.77 -1.46 -9.86
CA LYS A 68 -6.19 -1.86 -10.05
C LYS A 68 -7.13 -1.15 -9.08
N PHE A 69 -6.70 -0.99 -7.83
CA PHE A 69 -7.48 -0.28 -6.81
C PHE A 69 -7.69 1.18 -7.21
N LEU A 70 -6.63 1.89 -7.63
CA LEU A 70 -6.70 3.28 -8.06
C LEU A 70 -7.56 3.47 -9.31
N TYR A 71 -7.45 2.57 -10.30
CA TYR A 71 -8.36 2.58 -11.47
C TYR A 71 -9.82 2.38 -11.06
N SER A 72 -10.08 1.48 -10.11
CA SER A 72 -11.43 1.22 -9.60
C SER A 72 -11.99 2.44 -8.85
N LEU A 73 -11.14 3.13 -8.09
CA LEU A 73 -11.47 4.34 -7.34
C LEU A 73 -11.85 5.50 -8.27
N ARG A 74 -11.07 5.67 -9.35
CA ARG A 74 -11.35 6.66 -10.40
C ARG A 74 -12.69 6.40 -11.08
N ASN A 75 -12.95 5.15 -11.46
CA ASN A 75 -14.19 4.77 -12.16
C ASN A 75 -15.45 4.86 -11.27
N ARG A 76 -15.30 4.85 -9.94
CA ARG A 76 -16.40 5.00 -8.97
C ARG A 76 -16.68 6.45 -8.58
N SER A 77 -15.85 7.41 -8.98
CA SER A 77 -16.05 8.84 -8.68
C SER A 77 -16.98 9.55 -9.67
N HIS A 78 -17.94 8.81 -10.25
CA HIS A 78 -18.98 9.31 -11.14
C HIS A 78 -20.36 9.19 -10.49
#